data_AF-A0A7W7APR9-F1
#
_entry.id   AF-A0A7W7APR9-F1
#
_cell.length_a   1.000
_cell.length_b   1.000
_cell.length_c   1.000
_cell.angle_alpha   90.00
_cell.angle_beta   90.00
_cell.angle_gamma   90.00
#
_symmetry.space_group_name_H-M   'P 1'
#
loop_
_entity.id
_entity.type
_entity.pdbx_description
1 polymer ?
#
loop_
_entity_poly.entity_id
_entity_poly.type
_entity_poly.pdbx_seq_one_letter_code
_entity_poly.pdbx_strand_id
1 'polypeptide(L)' 'MMARCLLCTSNDEQAVIEHLAKAMWDSRQGEFEVATPWEDAGPTWQWKFREMGVAARHAMLVK' A
#
# COMPACT_ATOMS: atom_id res chain seq x y z
N MET A 1 12.81 -19.89 4.80
CA MET A 1 12.41 -19.08 5.97
C MET A 1 11.21 -18.26 5.53
N MET A 2 9.98 -18.60 5.94
CA MET A 2 8.82 -17.77 5.60
C MET A 2 9.03 -16.41 6.28
N ALA A 3 9.27 -15.36 5.50
CA ALA A 3 9.27 -14.01 6.01
C ALA A 3 7.96 -13.82 6.78
N ARG A 4 8.04 -13.52 8.08
CA ARG A 4 6.83 -13.21 8.85
C ARG A 4 6.17 -12.02 8.16
N CYS A 5 4.91 -12.17 7.79
CA CYS A 5 4.17 -11.12 7.13
C CYS A 5 4.22 -9.87 8.01
N LEU A 6 4.67 -8.73 7.45
CA LEU A 6 4.81 -7.47 8.18
C LEU A 6 3.50 -7.07 8.87
N LEU A 7 2.36 -7.39 8.23
CA LEU A 7 1.01 -7.21 8.77
C LEU A 7 0.73 -8.02 10.04
N CYS A 8 1.33 -9.19 10.19
CA CYS A 8 1.09 -10.07 11.34
C CYS A 8 1.93 -9.71 12.57
N THR A 9 2.89 -8.78 12.43
CA THR A 9 3.81 -8.37 13.51
C THR A 9 3.92 -6.87 13.71
N SER A 10 3.32 -6.05 12.84
CA SER A 10 3.33 -4.59 13.00
C SER A 10 2.23 -4.15 13.95
N ASN A 11 2.60 -3.43 15.00
CA ASN A 11 1.67 -2.70 15.86
C ASN A 11 1.38 -1.29 15.30
N ASP A 12 2.05 -0.92 14.22
CA ASP A 12 1.92 0.37 13.56
C ASP A 12 0.96 0.26 12.38
N GLU A 13 -0.28 0.69 12.63
CA GLU A 13 -1.35 0.72 11.64
C GLU A 13 -1.04 1.64 10.46
N GLN A 14 -0.39 2.78 10.71
CA GLN A 14 -0.09 3.75 9.66
C GLN A 14 1.02 3.23 8.75
N ALA A 15 2.06 2.60 9.31
CA ALA A 15 3.10 1.94 8.53
C ALA A 15 2.54 0.82 7.64
N VAL A 16 1.55 0.07 8.13
CA VAL A 16 0.85 -0.95 7.34
C VAL A 16 0.06 -0.33 6.20
N ILE A 17 -0.71 0.73 6.46
CA ILE A 17 -1.48 1.43 5.42
C ILE A 17 -0.54 1.98 4.34
N GLU A 18 0.57 2.61 4.74
CA GLU A 18 1.56 3.15 3.79
C GLU A 18 2.20 2.05 2.95
N HIS A 19 2.53 0.91 3.57
CA HIS A 19 3.05 -0.25 2.84
C HIS A 19 2.05 -0.80 1.81
N LEU A 20 0.78 -0.93 2.20
CA LEU A 20 -0.28 -1.38 1.30
C LEU A 20 -0.50 -0.39 0.15
N ALA A 21 -0.53 0.91 0.45
CA ALA A 21 -0.68 1.96 -0.54
C ALA A 21 0.43 1.90 -1.60
N LYS A 22 1.69 1.80 -1.16
CA LYS A 22 2.85 1.65 -2.05
C LYS A 22 2.75 0.39 -2.90
N ALA A 23 2.43 -0.76 -2.30
CA ALA A 23 2.30 -2.02 -3.04
C ALA A 23 1.21 -1.97 -4.13
N MET A 24 0.10 -1.29 -3.87
CA MET A 24 -0.99 -1.11 -4.84
C MET A 24 -0.68 -0.08 -5.94
N TRP A 25 0.14 0.93 -5.63
CA TRP A 25 0.67 1.85 -6.63
C TRP A 25 1.66 1.14 -7.56
N ASP A 26 2.58 0.38 -6.98
CA ASP A 26 3.61 -0.37 -7.70
C ASP A 26 2.98 -1.41 -8.64
N SER A 27 1.88 -2.05 -8.24
CA SER A 27 1.18 -3.04 -9.08
C SER A 27 0.57 -2.45 -10.36
N ARG A 28 0.40 -1.13 -10.43
CA ARG A 28 -0.13 -0.40 -11.59
C ARG A 28 0.94 0.25 -12.45
N GLN A 29 2.22 0.20 -12.05
CA GLN A 29 3.29 0.86 -12.82
C GLN A 29 3.47 0.29 -14.23
N GLY A 30 3.10 -0.98 -14.45
CA GLY A 30 3.07 -1.58 -15.78
C GLY A 30 2.00 -1.00 -16.73
N GLU A 31 1.06 -0.21 -16.21
CA GLU A 31 0.01 0.46 -16.99
C GLU A 31 0.41 1.86 -17.48
N PHE A 32 1.49 2.43 -16.95
CA PHE A 32 1.96 3.77 -17.30
C PHE A 32 3.14 3.72 -18.29
N GLU A 33 3.20 4.69 -19.21
CA GLU A 33 4.31 4.84 -20.16
C GLU A 33 5.65 5.12 -19.44
N VAL A 34 5.58 5.80 -18.29
CA VAL A 34 6.72 6.08 -17.42
C VAL A 34 6.39 5.65 -16.01
N ALA A 35 7.18 4.70 -15.48
CA ALA A 35 7.09 4.30 -14.09
C ALA A 35 7.39 5.50 -13.19
N THR A 36 6.42 5.88 -12.38
CA THR A 36 6.52 6.98 -11.42
C THR A 36 6.69 6.38 -10.03
N PRO A 37 7.83 6.62 -9.34
CA PRO A 37 8.02 6.17 -7.96
C PRO A 37 6.87 6.63 -7.05
N TRP A 38 6.56 5.86 -6.01
CA TRP A 38 5.49 6.21 -5.06
C TRP A 38 5.71 7.60 -4.43
N GLU A 39 6.97 7.91 -4.16
CA GLU A 39 7.42 9.17 -3.57
C GLU A 39 7.10 10.36 -4.50
N ASP A 40 7.01 10.12 -5.81
CA ASP A 40 6.77 11.10 -6.87
C ASP A 40 5.33 11.05 -7.43
N ALA A 41 4.49 10.12 -6.95
CA ALA A 41 3.11 9.94 -7.43
C ALA A 41 2.23 11.22 -7.26
N GLY A 42 2.67 12.15 -6.42
CA GLY A 42 1.95 13.39 -6.12
C GLY A 42 0.82 13.19 -5.11
N PRO A 43 0.36 14.29 -4.47
CA PRO A 43 -0.50 14.22 -3.30
C PRO A 43 -1.87 13.58 -3.58
N THR A 44 -2.45 13.82 -4.76
CA THR A 44 -3.75 13.25 -5.15
C THR A 44 -3.72 11.73 -5.24
N TRP A 45 -2.71 11.18 -5.91
CA TRP A 45 -2.57 9.73 -6.03
C TRP A 45 -2.15 9.11 -4.71
N GLN A 46 -1.23 9.75 -3.98
CA GLN A 46 -0.85 9.27 -2.67
C GLN A 46 -2.04 9.16 -1.72
N TRP A 47 -2.91 10.17 -1.70
CA TRP A 47 -4.14 10.14 -0.91
C TRP A 47 -5.07 8.99 -1.34
N LYS A 48 -5.37 8.85 -2.64
CA LYS A 48 -6.24 7.77 -3.15
C LYS A 48 -5.75 6.37 -2.76
N PHE A 49 -4.47 6.10 -2.94
CA PHE A 49 -3.92 4.77 -2.64
C PHE A 49 -3.82 4.51 -1.12
N ARG A 50 -3.68 5.55 -0.30
CA ARG A 50 -3.82 5.43 1.17
C ARG A 50 -5.24 5.05 1.57
N GLU A 51 -6.27 5.63 0.96
CA GLU A 51 -7.66 5.22 1.21
C GLU A 51 -7.89 3.75 0.85
N MET A 52 -7.35 3.31 -0.29
CA MET A 52 -7.36 1.89 -0.66
C MET A 52 -6.60 1.03 0.36
N GLY A 53 -5.48 1.53 0.90
CA GLY A 53 -4.68 0.85 1.93
C GLY A 53 -5.47 0.60 3.21
N VAL A 54 -6.28 1.58 3.63
CA VAL A 54 -7.22 1.43 4.76
C VAL A 54 -8.23 0.32 4.47
N ALA A 55 -8.87 0.35 3.29
CA ALA A 55 -9.86 -0.66 2.91
C ALA A 55 -9.26 -2.07 2.84
N ALA A 56 -8.08 -2.22 2.24
CA ALA A 56 -7.37 -3.49 2.16
C ALA A 56 -7.02 -4.05 3.54
N ARG A 57 -6.53 -3.20 4.45
CA ARG A 57 -6.28 -3.60 5.85
C ARG A 57 -7.56 -4.10 6.51
N HIS A 58 -8.67 -3.37 6.40
CA HIS A 58 -9.94 -3.81 6.98
C HIS A 58 -10.37 -5.17 6.44
N ALA A 59 -10.25 -5.40 5.13
CA ALA A 59 -10.58 -6.69 4.52
C ALA A 59 -9.72 -7.84 5.06
N MET A 60 -8.48 -7.58 5.47
CA MET A 60 -7.60 -8.59 6.09
C MET A 60 -7.95 -8.89 7.55
N LEU A 61 -8.72 -8.01 8.21
CA LEU A 61 -9.11 -8.15 9.63
C LEU A 61 -10.50 -8.76 9.80
N VAL A 62 -11.36 -8.67 8.79
CA VAL A 62 -12.70 -9.26 8.80
C VAL A 62 -12.59 -10.69 8.23
N LYS A 63 -12.85 -11.69 9.07
CA LYS A 63 -12.89 -13.12 8.69
C LYS A 63 -14.24 -13.53 8.14
#